data_AF-A0A8T8TH57-F1
#
_entry.id   AF-A0A8T8TH57-F1
#
_cell.length_a   1.000
_cell.length_b   1.000
_cell.length_c   1.000
_cell.angle_alpha   90.00
_cell.angle_beta   90.00
_cell.angle_gamma   90.00
#
_symmetry.space_group_name_H-M   'P 1'
#
loop_
_entity.id
_entity.type
_entity.pdbx_description
1 polymer ?
#
loop_
_entity_poly.entity_id
_entity_poly.type
_entity_poly.pdbx_seq_one_letter_code
_entity_poly.pdbx_strand_id
1 'polypeptide(L)'
;MTLLPLVSSQHTPSMPPASPSSPESMTTLAVRNANDVQAAINAAVAIGVQARPKGTSSTYEPRQLRWKNFCDRRGFADGLLVTEGKILLWLQEDIVLNGNQSKKKRDDKTPAKGKKNKKGKGKKGKEKETDDAAAAVEEETEAAAAEAVVANAPLASKTIDGYITAAVNLYSQQASLGINSAKHPRGDALSSYLDSLKRDDRKRKRENFEDRAAGTVQDGYTHEIFERINKYLLENPTSTYASRTRVTGRSSVRVLDSCAW
;
A
#
# COMPACT_ATOMS: atom_id res chain seq x y z
N MET A 1 5.78 53.80 100.02
CA MET A 1 6.61 53.77 98.79
C MET A 1 7.19 52.37 98.65
N THR A 2 6.50 51.51 97.90
CA THR A 2 7.02 50.22 97.42
C THR A 2 6.40 50.01 96.04
N LEU A 3 7.19 50.33 95.02
CA LEU A 3 6.91 50.09 93.61
C LEU A 3 7.38 48.67 93.27
N LEU A 4 6.51 47.87 92.66
CA LEU A 4 6.88 46.73 91.82
C LEU A 4 6.30 47.00 90.42
N PRO A 5 7.13 47.05 89.37
CA PRO A 5 6.62 46.90 88.02
C PRO A 5 6.77 45.44 87.56
N LEU A 6 5.60 44.91 87.21
CA LEU A 6 5.31 43.89 86.21
C LEU A 6 6.45 43.59 85.22
N VAL A 7 6.99 42.37 85.26
CA VAL A 7 7.90 41.88 84.23
C VAL A 7 7.11 41.61 82.95
N SER A 8 7.49 42.31 81.89
CA SER A 8 6.88 42.24 80.57
C SER A 8 7.26 40.94 79.88
N SER A 9 6.25 40.17 79.47
CA SER A 9 6.37 38.97 78.64
C SER A 9 6.85 39.37 77.25
N GLN A 10 8.13 39.12 76.94
CA GLN A 10 8.65 39.23 75.59
C GLN A 10 8.20 38.00 74.80
N HIS A 11 7.02 38.11 74.18
CA HIS A 11 6.57 37.20 73.14
C HIS A 11 7.45 37.42 71.90
N THR A 12 8.33 36.46 71.59
CA THR A 12 9.05 36.42 70.33
C THR A 12 8.05 36.16 69.20
N PRO A 13 7.92 37.04 68.19
CA PRO A 13 7.17 36.68 67.00
C PRO A 13 8.01 35.66 66.21
N SER A 14 7.62 34.39 66.34
CA SER A 14 7.97 33.31 65.42
C SER A 14 7.75 33.78 63.98
N MET A 15 8.81 33.69 63.18
CA MET A 15 8.79 33.87 61.72
C MET A 15 7.56 33.18 61.09
N PRO A 16 6.85 33.85 60.16
CA PRO A 16 5.85 33.18 59.35
C PRO A 16 6.54 32.18 58.39
N PRO A 17 5.88 31.04 58.08
CA PRO A 17 6.41 30.09 57.11
C PRO A 17 6.53 30.76 55.75
N ALA A 18 7.67 30.54 55.09
CA ALA A 18 7.96 30.99 53.74
C ALA A 18 6.76 30.70 52.82
N SER A 19 6.04 31.76 52.46
CA SER A 19 4.92 31.69 51.53
C SER A 19 5.47 31.42 50.13
N PRO A 20 4.97 30.42 49.38
CA PRO A 20 5.33 30.22 47.98
C PRO A 20 4.62 31.25 47.07
N SER A 21 4.65 32.53 47.43
CA SER A 21 3.91 33.61 46.75
C SER A 21 4.79 34.47 45.83
N SER A 22 5.94 33.96 45.39
CA SER A 22 6.71 34.61 44.34
C SER A 22 6.20 34.19 42.95
N PRO A 23 5.85 35.13 42.06
CA PRO A 23 5.41 34.81 40.68
C PRO A 23 6.47 34.02 39.89
N GLU A 24 7.75 34.09 40.29
CA GLU A 24 8.84 33.29 39.73
C GLU A 24 8.71 31.79 40.04
N SER A 25 8.16 31.44 41.21
CA SER A 25 7.94 30.03 41.59
C SER A 25 6.78 29.42 40.79
N MET A 26 5.71 30.18 40.57
CA MET A 26 4.57 29.75 39.77
C MET A 26 4.91 29.61 38.29
N THR A 27 5.68 30.55 37.73
CA THR A 27 6.13 30.49 36.32
C THR A 27 7.12 29.35 36.10
N THR A 28 8.08 29.14 37.01
CA THR A 28 9.01 27.99 36.91
C THR A 28 8.31 26.65 37.04
N LEU A 29 7.31 26.52 37.93
CA LEU A 29 6.48 25.32 38.04
C LEU A 29 5.65 25.07 36.77
N ALA A 30 5.03 26.12 36.22
CA ALA A 30 4.26 26.02 34.99
C ALA A 30 5.12 25.57 33.79
N VAL A 31 6.35 26.10 33.67
CA VAL A 31 7.30 25.68 32.63
C VAL A 31 7.73 24.22 32.81
N ARG A 32 8.01 23.79 34.05
CA ARG A 32 8.33 22.38 34.35
C ARG A 32 7.19 21.46 33.95
N ASN A 33 5.98 21.76 34.39
CA ASN A 33 4.79 20.98 34.05
C ASN A 33 4.57 20.93 32.53
N ALA A 34 4.75 22.05 31.82
CA ALA A 34 4.63 22.08 30.36
C ALA A 34 5.68 21.19 29.68
N ASN A 35 6.93 21.21 30.14
CA ASN A 35 7.99 20.34 29.64
C ASN A 35 7.70 18.86 29.93
N ASP A 36 7.21 18.53 31.12
CA ASP A 36 6.87 17.15 31.50
C ASP A 36 5.73 16.60 30.64
N VAL A 37 4.71 17.43 30.38
CA VAL A 37 3.60 17.08 29.47
C VAL A 37 4.13 16.81 28.05
N GLN A 38 5.00 17.68 27.53
CA GLN A 38 5.59 17.48 26.20
C GLN A 38 6.52 16.26 26.16
N ALA A 39 7.31 16.02 27.21
CA ALA A 39 8.16 14.84 27.32
C ALA A 39 7.35 13.54 27.33
N ALA A 40 6.21 13.51 28.03
CA ALA A 40 5.29 12.38 28.04
C ALA A 40 4.72 12.10 26.64
N ILE A 41 4.33 13.14 25.90
CA ILE A 41 3.85 13.03 24.51
C ILE A 41 4.96 12.45 23.62
N ASN A 42 6.16 13.01 23.68
CA ASN A 42 7.32 12.56 22.89
C ASN A 42 7.64 11.08 23.15
N ALA A 43 7.62 10.67 24.43
CA ALA A 43 7.84 9.28 24.82
C ALA A 43 6.74 8.35 24.27
N ALA A 44 5.47 8.74 24.35
CA ALA A 44 4.36 7.96 23.83
C ALA A 44 4.45 7.76 22.31
N VAL A 45 4.81 8.81 21.56
CA VAL A 45 5.03 8.71 20.10
C VAL A 45 6.19 7.78 19.78
N ALA A 46 7.31 7.88 20.51
CA ALA A 46 8.46 7.01 20.33
C ALA A 46 8.11 5.54 20.62
N ILE A 47 7.37 5.25 21.70
CA ILE A 47 6.89 3.90 22.02
C ILE A 47 6.00 3.38 20.89
N GLY A 48 5.07 4.19 20.36
CA GLY A 48 4.20 3.79 19.24
C GLY A 48 4.96 3.47 17.96
N VAL A 49 6.04 4.20 17.66
CA VAL A 49 6.92 3.93 16.52
C VAL A 49 7.68 2.61 16.72
N GLN A 50 8.22 2.36 17.92
CA GLN A 50 8.99 1.14 18.22
C GLN A 50 8.11 -0.11 18.36
N ALA A 51 6.91 0.02 18.91
CA ALA A 51 5.95 -1.08 19.08
C ALA A 51 5.32 -1.53 17.75
N ARG A 52 5.64 -0.85 16.65
CA ARG A 52 5.02 -1.09 15.35
C ARG A 52 5.37 -2.48 14.81
N PRO A 53 4.39 -3.19 14.20
CA PRO A 53 4.68 -4.45 13.51
C PRO A 53 5.72 -4.29 12.41
N LYS A 54 6.66 -5.25 12.34
CA LYS A 54 7.77 -5.28 11.36
C LYS A 54 7.30 -5.18 9.90
N GLY A 55 6.12 -5.72 9.58
CA GLY A 55 5.55 -5.62 8.23
C GLY A 55 5.18 -4.19 7.85
N THR A 56 4.67 -3.41 8.80
CA THR A 56 4.24 -2.03 8.56
C THR A 56 5.43 -1.08 8.54
N SER A 57 6.43 -1.27 9.40
CA SER A 57 7.68 -0.48 9.35
C SER A 57 8.41 -0.69 8.02
N SER A 58 8.60 -1.95 7.61
CA SER A 58 9.24 -2.31 6.33
C SER A 58 8.53 -1.69 5.11
N THR A 59 7.21 -1.52 5.18
CA THR A 59 6.44 -0.91 4.08
C THR A 59 6.48 0.62 4.10
N TYR A 60 6.44 1.23 5.29
CA TYR A 60 6.28 2.69 5.41
C TYR A 60 7.62 3.40 5.37
N GLU A 61 8.68 2.87 6.00
CA GLU A 61 10.01 3.47 6.02
C GLU A 61 10.54 3.87 4.63
N PRO A 62 10.53 2.98 3.60
CA PRO A 62 11.02 3.37 2.28
C PRO A 62 10.14 4.44 1.61
N ARG A 63 8.84 4.45 1.89
CA ARG A 63 7.90 5.45 1.37
C ARG A 63 8.09 6.81 2.04
N GLN A 64 8.31 6.80 3.35
CA GLN A 64 8.63 7.98 4.15
C GLN A 64 10.00 8.54 3.78
N LEU A 65 10.98 7.68 3.48
CA LEU A 65 12.28 8.11 2.98
C LEU A 65 12.17 8.82 1.63
N ARG A 66 11.35 8.29 0.70
CA ARG A 66 11.05 8.97 -0.56
C ARG A 66 10.42 10.35 -0.34
N TRP A 67 9.50 10.48 0.61
CA TRP A 67 8.93 11.78 1.00
C TRP A 67 10.01 12.74 1.50
N LYS A 68 10.89 12.29 2.41
CA LYS A 68 12.00 13.11 2.92
C LYS A 68 12.92 13.60 1.80
N ASN A 69 13.37 12.69 0.94
CA ASN A 69 14.21 13.04 -0.20
C ASN A 69 13.52 14.02 -1.17
N PHE A 70 12.20 13.92 -1.34
CA PHE A 70 11.44 14.88 -2.12
C PHE A 70 11.43 16.27 -1.46
N CYS A 71 11.17 16.34 -0.15
CA CYS A 71 11.24 17.60 0.59
C CYS A 71 12.63 18.23 0.56
N ASP A 72 13.69 17.42 0.72
CA ASP A 72 15.08 17.86 0.70
C ASP A 72 15.48 18.40 -0.68
N ARG A 73 15.08 17.73 -1.77
CA ARG A 73 15.31 18.19 -3.15
C ARG A 73 14.60 19.50 -3.47
N ARG A 74 13.38 19.68 -2.97
CA ARG A 74 12.56 20.89 -3.23
C ARG A 74 12.93 22.07 -2.32
N GLY A 75 13.55 21.81 -1.15
CA GLY A 75 14.00 22.85 -0.23
C GLY A 75 12.86 23.67 0.39
N PHE A 76 11.77 23.01 0.81
CA PHE A 76 10.63 23.72 1.42
C PHE A 76 11.05 24.43 2.72
N ALA A 77 10.54 25.66 2.93
CA ALA A 77 10.81 26.43 4.15
C ALA A 77 10.36 25.70 5.43
N ASP A 78 9.22 25.01 5.38
CA ASP A 78 8.71 24.22 6.51
C ASP A 78 9.34 22.82 6.61
N GLY A 79 10.40 22.54 5.84
CA GLY A 79 11.14 21.29 5.83
C GLY A 79 10.24 20.08 5.56
N LEU A 80 10.27 19.11 6.49
CA LEU A 80 9.59 17.81 6.38
C LEU A 80 8.11 17.82 6.80
N LEU A 81 7.55 18.99 7.13
CA LEU A 81 6.15 19.10 7.51
C LEU A 81 5.21 18.64 6.39
N VAL A 82 4.27 17.77 6.77
CA VAL A 82 3.32 17.17 5.84
C VAL A 82 2.08 18.06 5.72
N THR A 83 1.82 18.54 4.52
CA THR A 83 0.61 19.29 4.18
C THR A 83 -0.06 18.68 2.95
N GLU A 84 -1.36 18.92 2.79
CA GLU A 84 -2.12 18.43 1.63
C GLU A 84 -1.50 18.87 0.30
N GLY A 85 -1.13 20.15 0.18
CA GLY A 85 -0.51 20.71 -1.02
C GLY A 85 0.83 20.05 -1.36
N LYS A 86 1.69 19.81 -0.36
CA LYS A 86 2.97 19.13 -0.59
C LYS A 86 2.77 17.68 -1.04
N ILE A 87 1.75 16.98 -0.51
CA ILE A 87 1.42 15.61 -0.94
C ILE A 87 0.94 15.60 -2.39
N LEU A 88 0.07 16.53 -2.77
CA LEU A 88 -0.41 16.66 -4.15
C LEU A 88 0.75 16.89 -5.12
N LEU A 89 1.65 17.84 -4.80
CA LEU A 89 2.81 18.15 -5.61
C LEU A 89 3.75 16.95 -5.73
N TRP A 90 3.98 16.24 -4.61
CA TRP A 90 4.78 15.01 -4.60
C TRP A 90 4.17 13.89 -5.46
N LEU A 91 2.86 13.72 -5.39
CA LEU A 91 2.14 12.72 -6.19
C LEU A 91 2.29 12.99 -7.68
N GLN A 92 2.06 14.23 -8.09
CA GLN A 92 2.11 14.64 -9.49
C GLN A 92 3.53 14.52 -10.05
N GLU A 93 4.55 14.99 -9.33
CA GLU A 93 5.91 15.09 -9.87
C GLU A 93 6.74 13.82 -9.72
N ASP A 94 6.63 13.12 -8.60
CA ASP A 94 7.62 12.08 -8.25
C ASP A 94 7.01 10.67 -8.24
N ILE A 95 5.72 10.53 -7.95
CA ILE A 95 5.06 9.23 -7.91
C ILE A 95 4.46 8.90 -9.27
N VAL A 96 3.55 9.74 -9.77
CA VAL A 96 2.80 9.46 -11.00
C VAL A 96 3.70 9.49 -12.23
N LEU A 97 4.59 10.49 -12.37
CA LEU A 97 5.54 10.56 -13.50
C LEU A 97 6.54 9.39 -13.50
N ASN A 98 7.04 9.01 -12.32
CA ASN A 98 8.02 7.92 -12.25
C ASN A 98 7.37 6.54 -12.45
N GLY A 99 6.04 6.39 -12.38
CA GLY A 99 5.37 5.14 -12.75
C GLY A 99 5.91 3.86 -12.07
N ASN A 100 5.60 2.69 -12.61
CA ASN A 100 6.11 1.42 -12.10
C ASN A 100 7.52 1.09 -12.66
N GLN A 101 8.55 1.56 -11.97
CA GLN A 101 9.97 1.32 -12.32
C GLN A 101 10.39 -0.16 -12.32
N SER A 102 9.60 -1.07 -11.74
CA SER A 102 9.96 -2.50 -11.69
C SER A 102 9.81 -3.23 -13.02
N LYS A 103 9.01 -2.71 -13.97
CA LYS A 103 8.91 -3.27 -15.32
C LYS A 103 10.19 -2.99 -16.12
N LYS A 104 10.72 -1.76 -16.02
CA LYS A 104 11.99 -1.36 -16.65
C LYS A 104 13.17 -2.26 -16.27
N LYS A 105 13.23 -2.72 -15.01
CA LYS A 105 14.28 -3.64 -14.52
C LYS A 105 14.16 -5.09 -15.00
N ARG A 106 13.00 -5.51 -15.50
CA ARG A 106 12.78 -6.87 -16.01
C ARG A 106 13.19 -6.99 -17.47
N ASP A 107 13.01 -5.93 -18.25
CA ASP A 107 13.34 -5.91 -19.67
C ASP A 107 14.86 -5.75 -19.90
N ASP A 108 15.57 -5.10 -18.97
CA ASP A 108 17.02 -4.85 -19.07
C ASP A 108 17.90 -6.03 -18.58
N LYS A 109 17.29 -7.17 -18.24
CA LYS A 109 18.01 -8.28 -17.59
C LYS A 109 17.70 -9.64 -18.21
N THR A 110 18.32 -10.01 -19.33
CA THR A 110 18.71 -11.41 -19.63
C THR A 110 19.70 -11.49 -20.81
N PRO A 111 20.58 -12.54 -20.93
CA PRO A 111 20.65 -13.78 -20.13
C PRO A 111 22.06 -14.25 -19.68
N ALA A 112 22.18 -14.90 -18.51
CA ALA A 112 23.16 -15.98 -18.27
C ALA A 112 22.94 -16.76 -16.94
N LYS A 113 22.77 -18.09 -17.08
CA LYS A 113 22.91 -19.23 -16.12
C LYS A 113 22.19 -19.12 -14.75
N GLY A 114 21.26 -19.99 -14.34
CA GLY A 114 21.04 -21.40 -14.67
C GLY A 114 21.41 -22.31 -13.50
N LYS A 115 20.50 -22.55 -12.54
CA LYS A 115 20.43 -23.80 -11.76
C LYS A 115 18.98 -24.14 -11.40
N LYS A 116 18.68 -25.42 -11.58
CA LYS A 116 17.36 -26.05 -11.77
C LYS A 116 16.61 -26.26 -10.44
N ASN A 117 15.28 -26.14 -10.46
CA ASN A 117 14.48 -27.29 -10.04
C ASN A 117 13.17 -27.42 -10.84
N LYS A 118 12.76 -28.67 -11.01
CA LYS A 118 11.96 -29.24 -12.10
C LYS A 118 10.53 -29.54 -11.62
N LYS A 119 9.50 -29.05 -12.30
CA LYS A 119 8.25 -29.80 -12.50
C LYS A 119 7.51 -29.25 -13.72
N GLY A 120 7.59 -30.00 -14.82
CA GLY A 120 7.14 -29.56 -16.14
C GLY A 120 5.68 -29.83 -16.44
N LYS A 121 5.19 -29.19 -17.50
CA LYS A 121 4.42 -29.86 -18.54
C LYS A 121 4.60 -29.13 -19.87
N GLY A 122 4.80 -29.93 -20.92
CA GLY A 122 5.41 -29.55 -22.18
C GLY A 122 4.57 -28.63 -23.07
N LYS A 123 5.33 -27.84 -23.82
CA LYS A 123 4.96 -26.91 -24.88
C LYS A 123 4.87 -27.67 -26.22
N LYS A 124 3.82 -27.35 -26.98
CA LYS A 124 3.58 -27.70 -28.38
C LYS A 124 4.40 -26.75 -29.26
N GLY A 125 5.06 -27.29 -30.29
CA GLY A 125 5.65 -26.51 -31.37
C GLY A 125 5.00 -26.93 -32.68
N LYS A 126 4.58 -25.96 -33.48
CA LYS A 126 4.43 -26.13 -34.92
C LYS A 126 4.73 -24.78 -35.59
N GLU A 127 5.72 -24.82 -36.45
CA GLU A 127 6.11 -23.76 -37.39
C GLU A 127 5.05 -23.58 -38.47
N LYS A 128 4.92 -22.36 -38.99
CA LYS A 128 4.69 -22.16 -40.42
C LYS A 128 5.06 -20.74 -40.84
N GLU A 129 5.83 -20.65 -41.91
CA GLU A 129 6.16 -19.45 -42.70
C GLU A 129 5.30 -19.41 -43.99
N THR A 130 5.50 -18.33 -44.77
CA THR A 130 5.05 -17.94 -46.14
C THR A 130 3.80 -17.05 -46.21
N ASP A 131 3.93 -15.72 -46.39
CA ASP A 131 4.03 -14.88 -47.64
C ASP A 131 2.59 -14.36 -48.01
N ASP A 132 2.27 -13.10 -48.39
CA ASP A 132 2.87 -12.15 -49.34
C ASP A 132 2.15 -10.75 -49.31
N ALA A 133 2.82 -9.71 -49.85
CA ALA A 133 2.40 -8.40 -50.45
C ALA A 133 1.47 -7.37 -49.73
N ALA A 134 1.92 -6.14 -49.34
CA ALA A 134 2.20 -4.88 -50.10
C ALA A 134 0.94 -3.95 -50.29
N ALA A 135 0.91 -2.61 -50.18
CA ALA A 135 1.87 -1.52 -49.97
C ALA A 135 1.16 -0.16 -49.62
N ALA A 136 1.93 0.76 -49.00
CA ALA A 136 1.90 2.26 -49.00
C ALA A 136 0.63 3.02 -48.55
N VAL A 137 0.67 4.14 -47.80
CA VAL A 137 1.38 5.42 -48.04
C VAL A 137 1.64 6.17 -46.72
N GLU A 138 2.78 6.85 -46.61
CA GLU A 138 3.20 7.77 -45.54
C GLU A 138 2.68 9.20 -45.77
N GLU A 139 2.36 9.93 -44.69
CA GLU A 139 2.54 11.39 -44.65
C GLU A 139 2.78 11.84 -43.19
N GLU A 140 3.99 12.33 -42.94
CA GLU A 140 4.41 12.95 -41.69
C GLU A 140 3.77 14.34 -41.54
N THR A 141 3.26 14.67 -40.36
CA THR A 141 3.22 16.08 -39.92
C THR A 141 3.73 16.19 -38.49
N GLU A 142 4.86 16.88 -38.42
CA GLU A 142 5.68 17.25 -37.29
C GLU A 142 4.98 18.35 -36.45
N ALA A 143 4.57 18.03 -35.22
CA ALA A 143 4.28 19.02 -34.17
C ALA A 143 4.12 18.36 -32.78
N ALA A 144 5.23 18.01 -32.12
CA ALA A 144 5.39 18.14 -30.66
C ALA A 144 6.78 17.63 -30.24
N ALA A 145 7.78 18.46 -30.43
CA ALA A 145 9.00 18.41 -29.63
C ALA A 145 8.64 18.70 -28.15
N ALA A 146 8.25 17.66 -27.43
CA ALA A 146 8.23 17.56 -25.97
C ALA A 146 8.79 16.18 -25.61
N GLU A 147 10.12 16.11 -25.57
CA GLU A 147 10.92 14.90 -25.38
C GLU A 147 10.39 13.98 -24.27
N ALA A 148 10.04 12.75 -24.68
CA ALA A 148 10.29 11.49 -23.99
C ALA A 148 10.45 11.53 -22.46
N VAL A 149 9.41 11.93 -21.73
CA VAL A 149 9.24 11.44 -20.36
C VAL A 149 8.99 9.95 -20.48
N VAL A 150 10.04 9.15 -20.28
CA VAL A 150 10.03 7.67 -20.25
C VAL A 150 8.67 7.22 -19.75
N ALA A 151 7.83 6.68 -20.65
CA ALA A 151 6.46 6.31 -20.37
C ALA A 151 6.45 5.09 -19.44
N ASN A 152 6.76 5.33 -18.17
CA ASN A 152 6.70 4.33 -17.13
C ASN A 152 5.24 3.92 -17.00
N ALA A 153 4.98 2.61 -17.00
CA ALA A 153 3.62 2.11 -16.91
C ALA A 153 2.88 2.75 -15.71
N PRO A 154 1.61 3.14 -15.89
CA PRO A 154 0.84 3.85 -14.87
C PRO A 154 0.80 3.02 -13.58
N LEU A 155 1.07 3.68 -12.45
CA LEU A 155 1.02 3.03 -11.14
C LEU A 155 -0.40 2.62 -10.81
N ALA A 156 -0.55 1.47 -10.15
CA ALA A 156 -1.84 1.06 -9.62
C ALA A 156 -2.29 2.02 -8.50
N SER A 157 -3.56 2.43 -8.51
CA SER A 157 -4.16 3.29 -7.48
C SER A 157 -3.87 2.83 -6.03
N LYS A 158 -3.85 1.52 -5.76
CA LYS A 158 -3.52 0.97 -4.42
C LYS A 158 -2.10 1.31 -3.97
N THR A 159 -1.14 1.35 -4.91
CA THR A 159 0.25 1.69 -4.60
C THR A 159 0.35 3.17 -4.22
N ILE A 160 -0.42 4.03 -4.90
CA ILE A 160 -0.53 5.46 -4.61
C ILE A 160 -1.11 5.67 -3.20
N ASP A 161 -2.22 5.00 -2.86
CA ASP A 161 -2.79 5.02 -1.51
C ASP A 161 -1.78 4.56 -0.45
N GLY A 162 -0.91 3.61 -0.81
CA GLY A 162 0.18 3.16 0.04
C GLY A 162 1.22 4.24 0.36
N TYR A 163 1.57 5.11 -0.59
CA TYR A 163 2.45 6.25 -0.34
C TYR A 163 1.77 7.30 0.54
N ILE A 164 0.50 7.58 0.26
CA ILE A 164 -0.27 8.56 1.03
C ILE A 164 -0.44 8.10 2.48
N THR A 165 -0.81 6.84 2.72
CA THR A 165 -0.95 6.32 4.09
C THR A 165 0.35 6.39 4.88
N ALA A 166 1.51 6.25 4.22
CA ALA A 166 2.81 6.43 4.84
C ALA A 166 3.10 7.90 5.20
N ALA A 167 2.72 8.85 4.33
CA ALA A 167 2.83 10.29 4.58
C ALA A 167 1.84 10.78 5.65
N VAL A 168 0.60 10.29 5.64
CA VAL A 168 -0.41 10.57 6.68
C VAL A 168 0.08 10.08 8.05
N ASN A 169 0.76 8.93 8.11
CA ASN A 169 1.34 8.46 9.36
C ASN A 169 2.43 9.41 9.90
N LEU A 170 3.26 10.02 9.04
CA LEU A 170 4.19 11.08 9.46
C LEU A 170 3.42 12.29 9.99
N TYR A 171 2.36 12.72 9.29
CA TYR A 171 1.50 13.80 9.77
C TYR A 171 0.91 13.50 11.15
N SER A 172 0.39 12.30 11.40
CA SER A 172 -0.17 11.93 12.70
C SER A 172 0.86 12.06 13.82
N GLN A 173 2.11 11.66 13.58
CA GLN A 173 3.22 11.86 14.52
C GLN A 173 3.50 13.36 14.72
N GLN A 174 3.61 14.13 13.64
CA GLN A 174 3.87 15.58 13.71
C GLN A 174 2.76 16.35 14.43
N ALA A 175 1.50 15.95 14.23
CA ALA A 175 0.33 16.53 14.89
C ALA A 175 0.31 16.19 16.39
N SER A 176 0.64 14.94 16.77
CA SER A 176 0.74 14.59 18.19
C SER A 176 1.85 15.36 18.91
N LEU A 177 2.97 15.62 18.22
CA LEU A 177 4.09 16.40 18.75
C LEU A 177 3.84 17.92 18.75
N GLY A 178 2.70 18.37 18.21
CA GLY A 178 2.37 19.80 18.10
C GLY A 178 3.24 20.59 17.11
N ILE A 179 4.05 19.92 16.29
CA ILE A 179 4.93 20.57 15.29
C ILE A 179 4.12 21.01 14.07
N ASN A 180 3.03 20.28 13.77
CA ASN A 180 2.17 20.57 12.63
C ASN A 180 0.77 20.99 13.08
N SER A 181 0.40 22.23 12.78
CA SER A 181 -0.94 22.78 13.02
C SER A 181 -1.85 22.77 11.79
N ALA A 182 -1.37 22.24 10.65
CA ALA A 182 -2.15 22.20 9.42
C ALA A 182 -3.32 21.20 9.53
N LYS A 183 -4.31 21.34 8.64
CA LYS A 183 -5.42 20.38 8.53
C LYS A 183 -4.91 19.01 8.10
N HIS A 184 -5.70 17.98 8.36
CA HIS A 184 -5.37 16.61 7.98
C HIS A 184 -5.08 16.52 6.46
N PRO A 185 -3.95 15.91 6.04
CA PRO A 185 -3.46 15.91 4.66
C PRO A 185 -4.39 15.23 3.63
N ARG A 186 -5.31 14.37 4.05
CA ARG A 186 -6.41 13.86 3.21
C ARG A 186 -7.57 14.85 3.21
N GLY A 187 -7.40 15.96 2.50
CA GLY A 187 -8.46 16.92 2.21
C GLY A 187 -9.19 16.63 0.91
N ASP A 188 -10.02 17.58 0.50
CA ASP A 188 -10.89 17.50 -0.67
C ASP A 188 -10.14 17.64 -2.00
N ALA A 189 -9.05 18.40 -2.02
CA ALA A 189 -8.22 18.54 -3.22
C ALA A 189 -7.47 17.22 -3.50
N LEU A 190 -6.97 16.56 -2.46
CA LEU A 190 -6.34 15.25 -2.61
C LEU A 190 -7.36 14.17 -3.00
N SER A 191 -8.54 14.14 -2.39
CA SER A 191 -9.57 13.14 -2.72
C SER A 191 -10.05 13.28 -4.17
N SER A 192 -10.35 14.49 -4.63
CA SER A 192 -10.79 14.76 -6.00
C SER A 192 -9.74 14.35 -7.04
N TYR A 193 -8.45 14.63 -6.78
CA TYR A 193 -7.34 14.17 -7.64
C TYR A 193 -7.19 12.64 -7.65
N LEU A 194 -7.34 11.96 -6.51
CA LEU A 194 -7.29 10.50 -6.49
C LEU A 194 -8.44 9.85 -7.24
N ASP A 195 -9.62 10.47 -7.19
CA ASP A 195 -10.79 9.98 -7.90
C ASP A 195 -10.69 10.22 -9.41
N SER A 196 -10.02 11.29 -9.87
CA SER A 196 -9.69 11.43 -11.30
C SER A 196 -8.75 10.31 -11.76
N LEU A 197 -7.67 10.02 -11.01
CA LEU A 197 -6.76 8.91 -11.33
C LEU A 197 -7.47 7.56 -11.40
N LYS A 198 -8.40 7.27 -10.48
CA LYS A 198 -9.21 6.04 -10.52
C LYS A 198 -10.18 6.01 -11.71
N ARG A 199 -10.71 7.16 -12.13
CA ARG A 199 -11.58 7.25 -13.33
C ARG A 199 -10.76 6.98 -14.58
N ASP A 200 -9.56 7.52 -14.68
CA ASP A 200 -8.64 7.30 -15.80
C ASP A 200 -8.18 5.85 -15.88
N ASP A 201 -7.85 5.23 -14.75
CA ASP A 201 -7.54 3.79 -14.69
C ASP A 201 -8.71 2.93 -15.16
N ARG A 202 -9.94 3.28 -14.78
CA ARG A 202 -11.15 2.58 -15.25
C ARG A 202 -11.40 2.83 -16.74
N LYS A 203 -11.13 4.03 -17.25
CA LYS A 203 -11.24 4.38 -18.66
C LYS A 203 -10.27 3.56 -19.49
N ARG A 204 -8.98 3.55 -19.13
CA ARG A 204 -7.94 2.75 -19.78
C ARG A 204 -8.28 1.26 -19.79
N LYS A 205 -8.74 0.71 -18.66
CA LYS A 205 -9.14 -0.71 -18.58
C LYS A 205 -10.36 -1.05 -19.45
N ARG A 206 -11.24 -0.08 -19.73
CA ARG A 206 -12.38 -0.27 -20.65
C ARG A 206 -11.90 -0.20 -22.10
N GLU A 207 -11.08 0.79 -22.42
CA GLU A 207 -10.53 1.01 -23.77
C GLU A 207 -9.59 -0.11 -24.21
N ASN A 208 -8.80 -0.67 -23.29
CA ASN A 208 -7.91 -1.80 -23.59
C ASN A 208 -8.66 -3.13 -23.81
N PHE A 209 -9.99 -3.17 -23.62
CA PHE A 209 -10.83 -4.38 -23.74
C PHE A 209 -10.21 -5.64 -23.11
N GLU A 210 -9.45 -5.49 -22.02
CA GLU A 210 -8.88 -6.63 -21.31
C GLU A 210 -10.04 -7.44 -20.73
N ASP A 211 -10.29 -8.61 -21.33
CA ASP A 211 -11.33 -9.52 -20.88
C ASP A 211 -11.01 -9.96 -19.45
N ARG A 212 -11.83 -9.50 -18.52
CA ARG A 212 -11.70 -9.80 -17.08
C ARG A 212 -12.06 -11.24 -16.76
N ALA A 213 -12.71 -11.95 -17.69
CA ALA A 213 -13.04 -13.35 -17.56
C ALA A 213 -11.96 -14.27 -18.13
N ALA A 214 -10.98 -13.77 -18.90
CA ALA A 214 -9.91 -14.59 -19.47
C ALA A 214 -9.13 -15.34 -18.37
N GLY A 215 -9.07 -16.66 -18.48
CA GLY A 215 -8.46 -17.58 -17.51
C GLY A 215 -9.30 -17.89 -16.26
N THR A 216 -10.54 -17.40 -16.17
CA THR A 216 -11.48 -17.78 -15.10
C THR A 216 -12.33 -18.98 -15.53
N VAL A 217 -13.07 -19.60 -14.61
CA VAL A 217 -13.98 -20.72 -14.95
C VAL A 217 -15.06 -20.30 -15.97
N GLN A 218 -15.32 -19.00 -16.11
CA GLN A 218 -16.24 -18.43 -17.10
C GLN A 218 -15.63 -18.30 -18.51
N ASP A 219 -14.32 -18.44 -18.66
CA ASP A 219 -13.60 -18.38 -19.95
C ASP A 219 -13.85 -19.62 -20.84
N GLY A 220 -14.57 -20.61 -20.31
CA GLY A 220 -14.75 -21.90 -20.94
C GLY A 220 -13.45 -22.72 -20.97
N TYR A 221 -13.55 -23.93 -21.50
CA TYR A 221 -12.36 -24.74 -21.75
C TYR A 221 -11.74 -24.32 -23.07
N THR A 222 -10.44 -24.01 -23.08
CA THR A 222 -9.72 -23.91 -24.35
C THR A 222 -9.82 -25.23 -25.10
N HIS A 223 -9.76 -25.17 -26.44
CA HIS A 223 -9.91 -26.34 -27.30
C HIS A 223 -8.97 -27.49 -26.88
N GLU A 224 -7.72 -27.17 -26.50
CA GLU A 224 -6.75 -28.16 -26.06
C GLU A 224 -7.10 -28.82 -24.71
N ILE A 225 -7.71 -28.05 -23.79
CA ILE A 225 -8.19 -28.59 -22.51
C ILE A 225 -9.43 -29.46 -22.75
N PHE A 226 -10.33 -29.03 -23.63
CA PHE A 226 -11.52 -29.78 -24.00
C PHE A 226 -11.17 -31.14 -24.64
N GLU A 227 -10.22 -31.16 -25.60
CA GLU A 227 -9.72 -32.41 -26.18
C GLU A 227 -9.11 -33.34 -25.13
N ARG A 228 -8.33 -32.80 -24.19
CA ARG A 228 -7.69 -33.58 -23.13
C ARG A 228 -8.72 -34.22 -22.20
N ILE A 229 -9.74 -33.44 -21.80
CA ILE A 229 -10.84 -33.93 -20.96
C ILE A 229 -11.61 -35.02 -21.70
N ASN A 230 -11.95 -34.80 -22.97
CA ASN A 230 -12.70 -35.79 -23.76
C ASN A 230 -11.91 -37.07 -24.00
N LYS A 231 -10.61 -36.99 -24.33
CA LYS A 231 -9.75 -38.18 -24.45
C LYS A 231 -9.71 -38.98 -23.15
N TYR A 232 -9.48 -38.29 -22.02
CA TYR A 232 -9.46 -38.94 -20.71
C TYR A 232 -10.79 -39.63 -20.35
N LEU A 233 -11.93 -39.00 -20.67
CA LEU A 233 -13.26 -39.56 -20.41
C LEU A 233 -13.60 -40.75 -21.32
N LEU A 234 -13.10 -40.76 -22.56
CA LEU A 234 -13.28 -41.88 -23.50
C LEU A 234 -12.39 -43.06 -23.16
N GLU A 235 -11.16 -42.81 -22.71
CA GLU A 235 -10.18 -43.84 -22.32
C GLU A 235 -10.53 -44.48 -20.96
N ASN A 236 -11.23 -43.77 -20.07
CA ASN A 236 -11.58 -44.23 -18.72
C ASN A 236 -13.11 -44.32 -18.52
N PRO A 237 -13.80 -45.29 -19.15
CA PRO A 237 -15.26 -45.38 -19.13
C PRO A 237 -15.86 -45.76 -17.77
N THR A 238 -15.04 -46.25 -16.83
CA THR A 238 -15.44 -46.60 -15.45
C THR A 238 -15.25 -45.45 -14.47
N SER A 239 -14.71 -44.31 -14.91
CA SER A 239 -14.62 -43.13 -14.07
C SER A 239 -16.02 -42.68 -13.64
N THR A 240 -16.18 -42.28 -12.37
CA THR A 240 -17.45 -41.81 -11.82
C THR A 240 -18.08 -40.66 -12.62
N TYR A 241 -17.27 -39.92 -13.37
CA TYR A 241 -17.68 -38.79 -14.22
C TYR A 241 -17.83 -39.16 -15.70
N ALA A 242 -17.61 -40.41 -16.09
CA ALA A 242 -17.77 -40.88 -17.46
C ALA A 242 -19.26 -41.13 -17.78
N SER A 243 -19.71 -40.58 -18.89
CA SER A 243 -21.11 -40.61 -19.35
C SER A 243 -21.64 -42.01 -19.73
N ARG A 244 -20.79 -43.06 -19.73
CA ARG A 244 -21.19 -44.42 -20.14
C ARG A 244 -21.89 -45.24 -19.04
N THR A 245 -21.77 -44.87 -17.76
CA THR A 245 -22.34 -45.66 -16.65
C THR A 245 -23.81 -45.34 -16.33
N ARG A 246 -24.41 -44.32 -16.95
CA ARG A 246 -25.83 -43.97 -16.74
C ARG A 246 -26.81 -44.58 -17.74
N VAL A 247 -26.35 -45.28 -18.78
CA VAL A 247 -27.22 -45.86 -19.83
C VAL A 247 -27.35 -47.39 -19.71
N THR A 248 -26.49 -48.07 -18.96
CA THR A 248 -26.67 -49.51 -18.69
C THR A 248 -27.66 -49.68 -17.54
N GLY A 249 -28.94 -49.76 -17.88
CA GLY A 249 -29.99 -50.23 -16.98
C GLY A 249 -29.56 -51.52 -16.32
N ARG A 250 -29.47 -51.50 -14.99
CA ARG A 250 -29.13 -52.67 -14.17
C ARG A 250 -30.34 -53.60 -14.15
N SER A 251 -30.48 -54.44 -15.16
CA SER A 251 -31.19 -55.72 -15.08
C SER A 251 -30.43 -56.63 -14.12
N SER A 252 -30.67 -56.45 -12.82
CA SER A 252 -30.21 -57.40 -11.80
C SER A 252 -31.09 -58.64 -11.86
N VAL A 253 -30.77 -59.57 -12.76
CA VAL A 253 -31.25 -60.96 -12.67
C VAL A 253 -30.70 -61.53 -11.37
N ARG A 254 -31.58 -61.72 -10.39
CA ARG A 254 -31.28 -62.50 -9.18
C ARG A 254 -31.27 -63.97 -9.60
N VAL A 255 -30.09 -64.57 -9.62
CA VAL A 255 -29.96 -66.03 -9.62
C VAL A 255 -30.45 -66.50 -8.24
N LEU A 256 -31.62 -67.13 -8.21
CA LEU A 256 -32.08 -67.92 -7.08
C LEU A 256 -31.36 -69.27 -7.17
N ASP A 257 -30.34 -69.46 -6.33
CA ASP A 257 -29.80 -70.80 -6.08
C ASP A 257 -30.81 -71.58 -5.24
N SER A 258 -31.14 -72.76 -5.77
CA SER A 258 -32.12 -73.71 -5.28
C SER A 258 -31.81 -74.26 -3.88
N CYS A 259 -32.88 -74.47 -3.13
CA CYS A 259 -32.93 -75.26 -1.91
C CYS A 259 -32.22 -76.61 -2.05
N ALA A 260 -31.43 -76.96 -1.04
CA ALA A 260 -31.18 -78.34 -0.64
C ALA A 260 -31.75 -78.51 0.77
N TRP A 261 -32.38 -79.69 0.98
CA TRP A 261 -33.16 -80.19 2.11
C TRP A 261 -34.65 -79.87 2.07
#